data_AF-A0A1J5KEZ0-F1
#
_entry.id   AF-A0A1J5KEZ0-F1
#
_cell.length_a   1.000
_cell.length_b   1.000
_cell.length_c   1.000
_cell.angle_alpha   90.00
_cell.angle_beta   90.00
_cell.angle_gamma   90.00
#
_symmetry.space_group_name_H-M   'P 1'
#
loop_
_entity.id
_entity.type
_entity.pdbx_description
1 polymer ?
#
loop_
_entity_poly.entity_id
_entity_poly.type
_entity_poly.pdbx_seq_one_letter_code
_entity_poly.pdbx_strand_id
1 'polypeptide(L)'
;MTKLILLAAALIFSVSASADRETCLKKLTYEFAVDSRAFKVDTDSIRVIGDEKDYLAQAVSIVRGTLDLHGCDGRSDINFGHGPLGKTKSTCRRLIGGRDYSLSCYVESDLGYFFITRDLQTNAFVVFSRWD
;
A
#
# COMPACT_ATOMS: atom_id res chain seq x y z
N MET A 1 -39.86 0.54 16.66
CA MET A 1 -38.66 0.72 17.50
C MET A 1 -37.49 -0.16 17.05
N THR A 2 -37.70 -1.43 16.71
CA THR A 2 -36.66 -2.35 16.19
C THR A 2 -35.89 -1.83 14.95
N LYS A 3 -36.54 -1.12 14.02
CA LYS A 3 -35.87 -0.53 12.84
C LYS A 3 -34.88 0.60 13.18
N LEU A 4 -35.13 1.38 14.23
CA LEU A 4 -34.24 2.46 14.68
C LEU A 4 -32.99 1.92 15.37
N ILE A 5 -33.12 0.81 16.12
CA ILE A 5 -32.01 0.13 16.78
C ILE A 5 -31.06 -0.52 15.74
N LEU A 6 -31.61 -1.11 14.68
CA LEU A 6 -30.83 -1.66 13.57
C LEU A 6 -30.08 -0.58 12.77
N LEU A 7 -30.69 0.59 12.55
CA LEU A 7 -30.01 1.72 11.90
C LEU A 7 -28.89 2.29 12.77
N ALA A 8 -29.13 2.43 14.08
CA ALA A 8 -28.13 2.92 15.04
C ALA A 8 -26.94 1.95 15.16
N ALA A 9 -27.18 0.64 15.15
CA ALA A 9 -26.13 -0.36 15.14
C ALA A 9 -25.27 -0.27 13.86
N ALA A 10 -25.89 -0.11 12.68
CA ALA A 10 -25.17 0.02 11.41
C ALA A 10 -24.29 1.28 11.33
N LEU A 11 -24.70 2.38 11.97
CA LEU A 11 -23.92 3.62 12.07
C LEU A 11 -22.69 3.48 12.98
N ILE A 12 -22.75 2.63 14.00
CA ILE A 12 -21.62 2.41 14.91
C ILE A 12 -20.55 1.50 14.28
N PHE A 13 -20.93 0.54 13.43
CA PHE A 13 -19.95 -0.32 12.73
C PHE A 13 -19.19 0.39 11.60
N SER A 14 -19.73 1.48 11.05
CA SER A 14 -19.10 2.20 9.94
C SER A 14 -17.97 3.13 10.39
N VAL A 15 -17.98 3.62 11.63
CA VAL A 15 -16.92 4.50 12.16
C VAL A 15 -15.61 3.76 12.48
N SER A 16 -15.66 2.46 12.79
CA SER A 16 -14.44 1.68 13.10
C SER A 16 -13.53 1.43 11.91
N ALA A 17 -14.05 1.44 10.67
CA ALA A 17 -13.25 1.16 9.48
C ALA A 17 -12.38 2.35 9.02
N SER A 18 -12.76 3.59 9.36
CA SER A 18 -11.99 4.79 8.96
C SER A 18 -10.84 5.11 9.93
N ALA A 19 -10.91 4.63 11.17
CA ALA A 19 -9.91 4.90 12.19
C ALA A 19 -8.57 4.18 11.92
N ASP A 20 -8.63 2.98 11.31
CA ASP A 20 -7.45 2.19 10.96
C ASP A 20 -6.62 2.92 9.88
N ARG A 21 -7.28 3.35 8.81
CA ARG A 21 -6.69 4.08 7.67
C ARG A 21 -5.93 5.34 8.10
N GLU A 22 -6.55 6.20 8.91
CA GLU A 22 -5.90 7.43 9.38
C GLU A 22 -4.69 7.13 10.27
N THR A 23 -4.82 6.12 11.13
CA THR A 23 -3.74 5.67 12.01
C THR A 23 -2.57 5.14 11.20
N CYS A 24 -2.83 4.36 10.15
CA CYS A 24 -1.77 3.91 9.24
C CYS A 24 -1.12 5.09 8.52
N LEU A 25 -1.91 6.02 8.00
CA LEU A 25 -1.40 7.19 7.29
C LEU A 25 -0.50 8.04 8.19
N LYS A 26 -0.85 8.24 9.47
CA LYS A 26 0.01 8.89 10.47
C LYS A 26 1.35 8.19 10.64
N LYS A 27 1.37 6.86 10.75
CA LYS A 27 2.60 6.07 10.86
C LYS A 27 3.50 6.20 9.62
N LEU A 28 2.90 6.26 8.44
CA LEU A 28 3.62 6.42 7.17
C LEU A 28 4.18 7.83 6.96
N THR A 29 3.58 8.85 7.61
CA THR A 29 3.87 10.27 7.39
C THR A 29 4.48 11.00 8.58
N TYR A 30 4.90 10.27 9.63
CA TYR A 30 5.35 10.85 10.90
C TYR A 30 4.33 11.85 11.48
N GLU A 31 3.10 11.39 11.73
CA GLU A 31 2.00 12.25 12.20
C GLU A 31 1.73 13.41 11.23
N PHE A 32 1.75 13.13 9.92
CA PHE A 32 1.57 14.11 8.83
C PHE A 32 2.66 15.19 8.72
N ALA A 33 3.83 14.99 9.32
CA ALA A 33 4.97 15.90 9.17
C ALA A 33 5.59 15.86 7.76
N VAL A 34 5.36 14.79 7.00
CA VAL A 34 5.83 14.64 5.61
C VAL A 34 4.75 14.09 4.69
N ASP A 35 4.74 14.53 3.43
CA ASP A 35 3.81 14.00 2.41
C ASP A 35 4.30 12.70 1.76
N SER A 36 5.60 12.46 1.81
CA SER A 36 6.24 11.29 1.22
C SER A 36 7.36 10.74 2.08
N ARG A 37 7.59 9.43 1.98
CA ARG A 37 8.60 8.73 2.75
C ARG A 37 9.17 7.54 1.97
N ALA A 38 10.48 7.36 2.08
CA ALA A 38 11.18 6.22 1.53
C ALA A 38 11.41 5.14 2.60
N PHE A 39 11.25 3.89 2.21
CA PHE A 39 11.47 2.70 3.00
C PHE A 39 12.40 1.76 2.25
N LYS A 40 13.28 1.10 3.00
CA LYS A 40 14.06 -0.03 2.53
C LYS A 40 13.53 -1.27 3.23
N VAL A 41 13.12 -2.26 2.44
CA VAL A 41 12.50 -3.49 2.93
C VAL A 41 13.33 -4.67 2.48
N ASP A 42 13.68 -5.54 3.43
CA ASP A 42 14.25 -6.84 3.13
C ASP A 42 13.13 -7.79 2.70
N THR A 43 13.12 -8.19 1.42
CA THR A 43 12.11 -9.07 0.83
C THR A 43 12.09 -10.46 1.45
N ASP A 44 13.18 -10.87 2.12
CA ASP A 44 13.21 -12.16 2.82
C ASP A 44 12.46 -12.11 4.16
N SER A 45 12.25 -10.92 4.71
CA SER A 45 11.50 -10.70 5.95
C SER A 45 9.99 -10.57 5.74
N ILE A 46 9.53 -10.55 4.48
CA ILE A 46 8.12 -10.41 4.13
C ILE A 46 7.67 -11.50 3.17
N ARG A 47 6.36 -11.79 3.14
CA ARG A 47 5.81 -12.75 2.20
C ARG A 47 5.54 -12.08 0.85
N VAL A 48 6.46 -12.23 -0.10
CA VAL A 48 6.26 -11.82 -1.50
C VAL A 48 5.46 -12.90 -2.24
N ILE A 49 4.39 -12.50 -2.92
CA ILE A 49 3.54 -13.40 -3.72
C ILE A 49 3.55 -13.00 -5.20
N GLY A 50 3.23 -13.96 -6.07
CA GLY A 50 3.22 -13.79 -7.52
C GLY A 50 4.38 -14.54 -8.17
N ASP A 51 4.15 -15.03 -9.39
CA ASP A 51 5.18 -15.70 -10.18
C ASP A 51 6.29 -14.72 -10.58
N GLU A 52 7.45 -15.21 -11.03
CA GLU A 52 8.60 -14.38 -11.40
C GLU A 52 8.28 -13.25 -12.39
N LYS A 53 7.25 -13.45 -13.23
CA LYS A 53 6.80 -12.48 -14.25
C LYS A 53 5.63 -11.62 -13.81
N ASP A 54 4.98 -11.94 -12.69
CA ASP A 54 3.88 -11.15 -12.13
C ASP A 54 4.42 -10.05 -11.21
N TYR A 55 5.10 -9.10 -11.83
CA TYR A 55 5.76 -8.02 -11.11
C TYR A 55 4.78 -7.13 -10.35
N LEU A 56 3.54 -7.01 -10.82
CA LEU A 56 2.55 -6.18 -10.17
C LEU A 56 2.06 -6.85 -8.88
N ALA A 57 1.76 -8.14 -8.89
CA ALA A 57 1.42 -8.87 -7.67
C ALA A 57 2.56 -8.82 -6.65
N GLN A 58 3.81 -8.99 -7.11
CA GLN A 58 4.99 -8.86 -6.27
C GLN A 58 5.08 -7.46 -5.66
N ALA A 59 4.93 -6.39 -6.46
CA ALA A 59 4.96 -5.02 -5.97
C ALA A 59 3.87 -4.74 -4.92
N VAL A 60 2.64 -5.21 -5.17
CA VAL A 60 1.53 -5.10 -4.20
C VAL A 60 1.88 -5.83 -2.91
N SER A 61 2.47 -7.04 -2.98
CA SER A 61 2.87 -7.78 -1.78
C SER A 61 4.00 -7.11 -0.99
N ILE A 62 4.93 -6.45 -1.68
CA ILE A 62 5.97 -5.64 -1.06
C ILE A 62 5.36 -4.43 -0.34
N VAL A 63 4.38 -3.75 -0.95
CA VAL A 63 3.66 -2.66 -0.28
C VAL A 63 2.98 -3.19 0.99
N ARG A 64 2.26 -4.32 0.93
CA ARG A 64 1.65 -4.93 2.12
C ARG A 64 2.66 -5.24 3.22
N GLY A 65 3.77 -5.87 2.86
CA GLY A 65 4.85 -6.15 3.81
C GLY A 65 5.47 -4.88 4.41
N THR A 66 5.61 -3.82 3.63
CA THR A 66 6.07 -2.50 4.11
C THR A 66 5.12 -1.93 5.16
N LEU A 67 3.82 -2.03 4.91
CA LEU A 67 2.78 -1.59 5.84
C LEU A 67 2.83 -2.39 7.15
N ASP A 68 2.91 -3.72 7.06
CA ASP A 68 2.99 -4.62 8.20
C ASP A 68 4.22 -4.29 9.09
N LEU A 69 5.39 -4.07 8.47
CA LEU A 69 6.63 -3.70 9.16
C LEU A 69 6.56 -2.34 9.87
N HIS A 70 5.66 -1.46 9.43
CA HIS A 70 5.46 -0.13 10.01
C HIS A 70 4.18 -0.01 10.84
N GLY A 71 3.62 -1.15 11.24
CA GLY A 71 2.55 -1.24 12.22
C GLY A 71 1.16 -0.95 11.68
N CYS A 72 0.97 -0.99 10.36
CA CYS A 72 -0.35 -1.06 9.73
C CYS A 72 -0.73 -2.52 9.45
N ASP A 73 -1.97 -2.80 9.10
CA ASP A 73 -2.38 -4.11 8.53
C ASP A 73 -2.41 -4.02 6.98
N GLY A 74 -1.42 -4.60 6.30
CA GLY A 74 -1.33 -4.56 4.83
C GLY A 74 -2.52 -5.20 4.09
N ARG A 75 -3.50 -5.79 4.78
CA ARG A 75 -4.72 -6.37 4.20
C ARG A 75 -5.97 -5.54 4.44
N SER A 76 -6.18 -5.03 5.65
CA SER A 76 -7.40 -4.28 6.00
C SER A 76 -7.24 -2.77 5.86
N ASP A 77 -6.03 -2.28 6.06
CA ASP A 77 -5.69 -0.86 6.22
C ASP A 77 -5.44 -0.16 4.88
N ILE A 78 -5.43 -0.94 3.79
CA ILE A 78 -5.17 -0.47 2.42
C ILE A 78 -6.09 -1.16 1.41
N ASN A 79 -6.59 -0.36 0.46
CA ASN A 79 -7.40 -0.82 -0.66
C ASN A 79 -6.74 -0.46 -2.00
N PHE A 80 -6.22 -1.46 -2.70
CA PHE A 80 -5.61 -1.31 -4.03
C PHE A 80 -6.62 -1.24 -5.18
N GLY A 81 -7.93 -1.25 -4.91
CA GLY A 81 -9.01 -1.11 -5.90
C GLY A 81 -9.65 0.27 -5.93
N HIS A 82 -9.43 1.10 -4.90
CA HIS A 82 -10.00 2.43 -4.77
C HIS A 82 -8.91 3.50 -4.70
N GLY A 83 -8.91 4.43 -5.66
CA GLY A 83 -7.98 5.58 -5.69
C GLY A 83 -8.75 6.90 -5.53
N PRO A 84 -8.07 8.06 -5.63
CA PRO A 84 -8.69 9.38 -5.39
C PRO A 84 -9.80 9.70 -6.40
N LEU A 85 -9.76 9.08 -7.59
CA LEU A 85 -10.79 9.21 -8.64
C LEU A 85 -11.67 7.95 -8.77
N GLY A 86 -11.73 7.13 -7.71
CA GLY A 86 -12.60 5.96 -7.61
C GLY A 86 -12.01 4.64 -8.13
N LYS A 87 -11.02 4.68 -9.03
CA LYS A 87 -10.27 3.50 -9.49
C LYS A 87 -8.77 3.75 -9.37
N THR A 88 -8.05 2.76 -8.87
CA THR A 88 -6.58 2.76 -8.84
C THR A 88 -5.99 2.42 -10.21
N LYS A 89 -4.79 2.93 -10.43
CA LYS A 89 -3.91 2.57 -11.54
C LYS A 89 -2.61 2.04 -10.99
N SER A 90 -2.23 0.84 -11.41
CA SER A 90 -0.95 0.25 -11.05
C SER A 90 -0.26 -0.31 -12.29
N THR A 91 1.04 -0.10 -12.40
CA THR A 91 1.82 -0.48 -13.58
C THR A 91 3.27 -0.74 -13.21
N CYS A 92 3.91 -1.69 -13.88
CA CYS A 92 5.34 -1.92 -13.77
C CYS A 92 5.99 -1.69 -15.13
N ARG A 93 7.10 -0.95 -15.15
CA ARG A 93 7.84 -0.62 -16.36
C ARG A 93 9.33 -0.83 -16.14
N ARG A 94 10.00 -1.35 -17.16
CA ARG A 94 11.46 -1.40 -17.19
C ARG A 94 11.97 0.00 -17.49
N LEU A 95 12.86 0.51 -16.65
CA LEU A 95 13.51 1.79 -16.85
C LEU A 95 14.59 1.71 -17.94
N ILE A 96 15.21 0.55 -18.10
CA ILE A 96 16.22 0.29 -19.14
C ILE A 96 15.80 -0.95 -19.94
N GLY A 97 15.74 -0.81 -21.26
CA GLY A 97 15.41 -1.91 -22.17
C GLY A 97 16.37 -3.09 -22.01
N GLY A 98 15.84 -4.31 -22.02
CA GLY A 98 16.62 -5.56 -21.91
C GLY A 98 17.21 -5.86 -20.53
N ARG A 99 16.93 -5.03 -19.51
CA ARG A 99 17.38 -5.27 -18.13
C ARG A 99 16.18 -5.48 -17.22
N ASP A 100 15.86 -6.74 -16.94
CA ASP A 100 14.70 -7.10 -16.10
C ASP A 100 14.81 -6.54 -14.67
N TYR A 101 16.02 -6.40 -14.14
CA TYR A 101 16.27 -5.77 -12.83
C TYR A 101 16.12 -4.24 -12.80
N SER A 102 15.91 -3.59 -13.95
CA SER A 102 15.63 -2.15 -14.02
C SER A 102 14.14 -1.83 -13.83
N LEU A 103 13.36 -2.79 -13.34
CA LEU A 103 11.93 -2.64 -13.19
C LEU A 103 11.58 -1.68 -12.04
N SER A 104 10.68 -0.75 -12.34
CA SER A 104 10.01 0.09 -11.35
C SER A 104 8.51 -0.09 -11.46
N CYS A 105 7.86 -0.30 -10.33
CA CYS A 105 6.41 -0.41 -10.23
C CYS A 105 5.83 0.83 -9.57
N TYR A 106 4.71 1.28 -10.11
CA TYR A 106 3.83 2.29 -9.53
C TYR A 106 2.55 1.57 -9.08
N VAL A 107 2.16 1.77 -7.83
CA VAL A 107 0.97 1.13 -7.23
C VAL A 107 0.14 2.19 -6.53
N GLU A 108 -1.13 2.31 -6.91
CA GLU A 108 -2.08 3.19 -6.22
C GLU A 108 -2.90 2.42 -5.18
N SER A 109 -3.30 3.15 -4.13
CA SER A 109 -4.30 2.72 -3.16
C SER A 109 -5.16 3.89 -2.71
N ASP A 110 -6.01 3.66 -1.72
CA ASP A 110 -6.81 4.67 -1.04
C ASP A 110 -6.00 5.52 -0.04
N LEU A 111 -4.80 5.08 0.36
CA LEU A 111 -3.86 5.81 1.22
C LEU A 111 -3.00 6.81 0.43
N GLY A 112 -2.63 6.46 -0.79
CA GLY A 112 -1.65 7.17 -1.58
C GLY A 112 -1.18 6.36 -2.78
N TYR A 113 0.03 6.64 -3.22
CA TYR A 113 0.71 5.85 -4.24
C TYR A 113 2.12 5.47 -3.80
N PHE A 114 2.63 4.40 -4.40
CA PHE A 114 3.90 3.80 -4.08
C PHE A 114 4.73 3.64 -5.34
N PHE A 115 6.02 4.00 -5.27
CA PHE A 115 7.03 3.58 -6.23
C PHE A 115 7.89 2.49 -5.61
N ILE A 116 8.03 1.37 -6.31
CA ILE A 116 8.76 0.20 -5.85
C ILE A 116 9.84 -0.14 -6.87
N THR A 117 11.07 -0.24 -6.38
CA THR A 117 12.20 -0.81 -7.13
C THR A 117 12.84 -1.92 -6.29
N ARG A 118 13.57 -2.82 -6.94
CA ARG A 118 14.29 -3.92 -6.28
C ARG A 118 15.74 -3.89 -6.69
N ASP A 119 16.62 -4.27 -5.78
CA ASP A 119 17.99 -4.61 -6.16
C ASP A 119 18.09 -6.06 -6.66
N LEU A 120 19.30 -6.46 -7.03
CA LEU A 120 19.60 -7.83 -7.49
C LEU A 120 19.67 -8.86 -6.35
N GLN A 121 19.56 -8.40 -5.10
CA GLN A 121 19.63 -9.24 -3.92
C GLN A 121 18.22 -9.38 -3.34
N THR A 122 18.05 -9.00 -2.08
CA THR A 122 16.83 -9.19 -1.30
C THR A 122 16.25 -7.85 -0.87
N ASN A 123 16.66 -6.70 -1.41
CA ASN A 123 16.09 -5.42 -0.98
C ASN A 123 15.08 -4.88 -2.00
N ALA A 124 13.98 -4.37 -1.46
CA ALA A 124 13.07 -3.48 -2.15
C ALA A 124 13.17 -2.06 -1.58
N PHE A 125 13.14 -1.07 -2.46
CA PHE A 125 13.02 0.34 -2.10
C PHE A 125 11.62 0.80 -2.45
N VAL A 126 10.89 1.26 -1.44
CA VAL A 126 9.49 1.68 -1.53
C VAL A 126 9.42 3.16 -1.19
N VAL A 127 8.93 3.98 -2.10
CA VAL A 127 8.63 5.38 -1.85
C VAL A 127 7.12 5.53 -1.79
N PHE A 128 6.60 5.90 -0.64
CA PHE A 128 5.19 6.24 -0.44
C PHE A 128 4.99 7.74 -0.58
N SER A 129 3.88 8.14 -1.18
CA SER A 129 3.36 9.50 -1.15
C SER A 129 1.85 9.47 -0.88
N ARG A 130 1.38 10.25 0.09
CA ARG A 130 -0.06 10.39 0.34
C ARG A 130 -0.77 11.12 -0.79
N TRP A 131 -2.07 10.90 -0.91
CA TRP A 131 -2.93 11.81 -1.68
C TRP A 131 -3.07 13.15 -0.94
N ASP A 132 -3.33 14.21 -1.71
CA ASP A 132 -3.73 15.52 -1.20
C ASP A 132 -5.20 15.47 -0.73
#